data_AF-A0A843UF26-F1
#
_entry.id   AF-A0A843UF26-F1
#
_cell.length_a   1.000
_cell.length_b   1.000
_cell.length_c   1.000
_cell.angle_alpha   90.00
_cell.angle_beta   90.00
_cell.angle_gamma   90.00
#
_symmetry.space_group_name_H-M   'P 1'
#
loop_
_entity.id
_entity.type
_entity.pdbx_description
1 polymer ?
#
loop_
_entity_poly.entity_id
_entity_poly.type
_entity_poly.pdbx_seq_one_letter_code
_entity_poly.pdbx_strand_id
1 'polypeptide(L)'
;MWEAWDKATKTIGSWDPMAWLDYGHVWIRRDYWESLCHRWATGPWQERSQAAKRNRAAHPEKNVHTSGSVSYATHSQKLESYDRTMADRYAEGTP
;
A
#
# COMPACT_ATOMS: atom_id res chain seq x y z
N MET A 1 -1.44 7.17 6.61
CA MET A 1 -0.43 6.32 5.93
C MET A 1 -0.86 6.02 4.49
N TRP A 2 -2.12 5.66 4.26
CA TRP A 2 -2.65 5.31 2.93
C TRP A 2 -2.88 6.47 1.97
N GLU A 3 -3.27 7.67 2.43
CA GLU A 3 -3.52 8.82 1.52
C GLU A 3 -2.25 9.36 0.85
N ALA A 4 -1.13 9.35 1.57
CA ALA A 4 0.21 9.67 1.07
C ALA A 4 0.63 8.71 -0.05
N TRP A 5 0.42 7.42 0.23
CA TRP A 5 0.77 6.33 -0.67
C TRP A 5 -0.10 6.36 -1.93
N ASP A 6 -1.43 6.55 -1.79
CA ASP A 6 -2.41 6.64 -2.90
C ASP A 6 -2.18 7.87 -3.79
N LYS A 7 -1.82 9.02 -3.19
CA LYS A 7 -1.47 10.22 -3.97
C LYS A 7 -0.17 10.01 -4.74
N ALA A 8 0.83 9.34 -4.17
CA ALA A 8 2.10 9.09 -4.85
C ALA A 8 2.00 8.05 -5.99
N THR A 9 1.28 6.95 -5.77
CA THR A 9 1.04 5.93 -6.81
C THR A 9 0.16 6.45 -7.95
N LYS A 10 -0.79 7.36 -7.71
CA LYS A 10 -1.58 7.99 -8.78
C LYS A 10 -0.89 9.15 -9.52
N THR A 11 0.04 9.88 -8.89
CA THR A 11 0.73 11.00 -9.57
C THR A 11 1.93 10.52 -10.38
N ILE A 12 2.59 9.44 -9.97
CA ILE A 12 3.83 8.95 -10.61
C ILE A 12 3.60 7.58 -11.30
N GLY A 13 2.48 6.91 -11.04
CA GLY A 13 2.20 5.57 -11.59
C GLY A 13 3.19 4.50 -11.11
N SER A 14 4.02 4.83 -10.12
CA SER A 14 5.18 4.05 -9.74
C SER A 14 5.01 3.43 -8.36
N TRP A 15 5.27 2.13 -8.32
CA TRP A 15 5.41 1.35 -7.10
C TRP A 15 6.79 1.53 -6.45
N ASP A 16 7.62 2.42 -7.00
CA ASP A 16 8.89 2.81 -6.43
C ASP A 16 8.67 3.65 -5.16
N PRO A 17 9.12 3.16 -3.98
CA PRO A 17 8.99 3.91 -2.74
C PRO A 17 9.68 5.27 -2.75
N MET A 18 10.67 5.48 -3.62
CA MET A 18 11.32 6.78 -3.82
C MET A 18 10.38 7.83 -4.43
N ALA A 19 9.40 7.41 -5.22
CA ALA A 19 8.37 8.30 -5.75
C ALA A 19 7.47 8.87 -4.65
N TRP A 20 7.49 8.29 -3.44
CA TRP A 20 6.56 8.64 -2.37
C TRP A 20 7.12 9.70 -1.40
N LEU A 21 8.36 10.16 -1.58
CA LEU A 21 9.04 11.11 -0.68
C LEU A 21 8.20 12.37 -0.43
N ASP A 22 7.67 12.98 -1.50
CA ASP A 22 6.92 14.24 -1.43
C ASP A 22 5.47 14.09 -0.96
N TYR A 23 5.02 12.85 -0.75
CA TYR A 23 3.64 12.56 -0.38
C TYR A 23 3.48 12.22 1.08
N GLY A 24 4.56 12.27 1.89
CA GLY A 24 4.53 11.98 3.31
C GLY A 24 3.39 12.69 4.06
N HIS A 25 2.69 11.95 4.91
CA HIS A 25 1.51 12.49 5.58
C HIS A 25 1.88 13.32 6.82
N VAL A 26 1.12 14.38 7.09
CA VAL A 26 1.36 15.39 8.16
C VAL A 26 1.57 14.84 9.59
N TRP A 27 1.18 13.59 9.86
CA TRP A 27 1.33 12.95 11.17
C TRP A 27 2.60 12.11 11.34
N ILE A 28 3.38 11.91 10.27
CA ILE A 28 4.71 11.28 10.33
C ILE A 28 5.72 12.38 10.08
N ARG A 29 6.76 12.49 10.92
CA ARG A 29 7.83 13.46 10.65
C ARG A 29 8.52 13.12 9.33
N ARG A 30 8.84 14.16 8.58
CA ARG A 30 9.41 14.05 7.23
C ARG A 30 10.66 13.18 7.17
N ASP A 31 11.59 13.35 8.11
CA ASP A 31 12.84 12.58 8.20
C ASP A 31 12.61 11.07 8.37
N TYR A 32 11.61 10.70 9.19
CA TYR A 32 11.22 9.29 9.33
C TYR A 32 10.55 8.76 8.07
N TRP A 33 9.70 9.55 7.42
CA TRP A 33 9.06 9.16 6.15
C TRP A 33 10.09 8.90 5.06
N GLU A 34 11.03 9.83 4.86
CA GLU A 34 12.11 9.70 3.88
C GLU A 34 12.96 8.45 4.15
N SER A 35 13.33 8.22 5.41
CA SER A 35 14.07 7.03 5.83
C SER A 35 13.33 5.72 5.53
N LEU A 36 12.00 5.71 5.67
CA LEU A 36 11.15 4.56 5.35
C LEU A 36 11.10 4.32 3.84
N CYS A 37 10.88 5.36 3.04
CA CYS A 37 10.92 5.30 1.58
C CYS A 37 12.24 4.70 1.08
N HIS A 38 13.37 5.20 1.57
CA HIS A 38 14.69 4.65 1.23
C HIS A 38 14.85 3.18 1.58
N ARG A 39 14.40 2.77 2.78
CA ARG A 39 14.45 1.37 3.19
C ARG A 39 13.57 0.49 2.29
N TRP A 40 12.38 0.96 1.95
CA TRP A 40 11.45 0.19 1.12
C TRP A 40 11.92 0.08 -0.33
N ALA A 41 12.68 1.04 -0.82
CA ALA A 41 13.30 1.01 -2.15
C ALA A 41 14.43 -0.02 -2.27
N THR A 42 14.94 -0.56 -1.16
CA THR A 42 16.01 -1.57 -1.22
C THR A 42 15.50 -2.89 -1.82
N GLY A 43 16.31 -3.50 -2.70
CA GLY A 43 16.01 -4.81 -3.31
C GLY A 43 15.64 -5.90 -2.29
N PRO A 44 16.42 -6.09 -1.20
CA PRO A 44 16.09 -7.09 -0.17
C PRO A 44 14.72 -6.88 0.48
N TRP A 45 14.28 -5.62 0.62
CA TRP A 45 12.94 -5.34 1.15
C TRP A 45 11.84 -5.70 0.15
N GLN A 46 12.02 -5.32 -1.11
CA GLN A 46 11.07 -5.62 -2.18
C GLN A 46 10.89 -7.14 -2.37
N GLU A 47 11.99 -7.89 -2.36
CA GLU A 47 11.96 -9.36 -2.42
C GLU A 47 11.17 -9.98 -1.28
N ARG A 48 11.44 -9.56 -0.04
CA ARG A 48 10.71 -10.02 1.15
C ARG A 48 9.23 -9.64 1.09
N SER A 49 8.92 -8.45 0.62
CA SER A 49 7.55 -7.97 0.46
C SER A 49 6.77 -8.83 -0.54
N GLN A 50 7.38 -9.14 -1.69
CA GLN A 50 6.77 -10.01 -2.69
C GLN A 50 6.63 -11.47 -2.20
N ALA A 51 7.63 -12.00 -1.50
CA ALA A 51 7.54 -13.32 -0.90
C ALA A 51 6.40 -13.40 0.12
N ALA A 52 6.24 -12.37 0.97
CA ALA A 52 5.14 -12.30 1.92
C ALA A 52 3.78 -12.19 1.21
N LYS A 53 3.67 -11.41 0.12
CA LYS A 53 2.45 -11.33 -0.70
C LYS A 53 2.07 -12.69 -1.28
N ARG A 54 3.03 -13.42 -1.87
CA ARG A 54 2.83 -14.78 -2.41
C ARG A 54 2.41 -15.76 -1.31
N ASN A 55 3.05 -15.70 -0.14
CA ASN A 55 2.71 -16.57 0.99
C ASN A 55 1.27 -16.35 1.48
N ARG A 56 0.83 -15.07 1.59
CA ARG A 56 -0.55 -14.74 1.95
C ARG A 56 -1.56 -15.25 0.92
N ALA A 57 -1.24 -15.11 -0.37
CA ALA A 57 -2.08 -15.61 -1.45
C ALA A 57 -2.17 -17.15 -1.48
N ALA A 58 -1.10 -17.85 -1.09
CA ALA A 58 -1.07 -19.31 -1.02
C ALA A 58 -1.83 -19.90 0.18
N HIS A 59 -2.11 -19.08 1.20
CA HIS A 59 -2.79 -19.48 2.43
C HIS A 59 -4.02 -18.60 2.73
N PRO A 60 -5.01 -18.54 1.81
CA PRO A 60 -6.17 -17.65 1.93
C PRO A 60 -6.98 -17.87 3.23
N GLU A 61 -6.91 -19.07 3.81
CA GLU A 61 -7.56 -19.49 5.05
C GLU A 61 -6.92 -18.90 6.32
N LYS A 62 -5.65 -18.45 6.23
CA LYS A 62 -4.94 -17.85 7.36
C LYS A 62 -5.42 -16.43 7.59
N ASN A 63 -5.30 -15.98 8.84
CA ASN A 63 -5.84 -14.70 9.28
C ASN A 63 -4.75 -13.67 9.54
N VAL A 64 -5.08 -12.40 9.26
CA VAL A 64 -4.36 -11.25 9.80
C VAL A 64 -4.72 -11.12 11.28
N HIS A 65 -3.71 -11.12 12.16
CA HIS A 65 -3.89 -10.78 13.57
C HIS A 65 -4.00 -9.26 13.75
N THR A 66 -5.20 -8.75 13.56
CA THR A 66 -5.63 -7.41 13.99
C THR A 66 -6.95 -7.61 14.71
N SER A 67 -7.10 -7.11 15.95
CA SER A 67 -8.26 -7.23 16.85
C SER A 67 -9.61 -7.44 16.14
N GLY A 68 -9.95 -8.70 15.82
CA GLY A 68 -10.98 -9.08 14.86
C GLY A 68 -10.38 -9.77 13.63
N SER A 69 -9.93 -11.01 13.79
CA SER A 69 -9.22 -11.78 12.77
C SER A 69 -9.94 -11.79 11.41
N VAL A 70 -9.29 -11.25 10.37
CA VAL A 70 -9.78 -11.27 8.99
C VAL A 70 -8.92 -12.24 8.18
N SER A 71 -9.53 -13.12 7.39
CA SER A 71 -8.80 -14.02 6.51
C SER A 71 -8.02 -13.25 5.44
N TYR A 72 -6.91 -13.78 4.97
CA TYR A 72 -6.15 -13.16 3.88
C TYR A 72 -7.02 -12.99 2.63
N ALA A 73 -7.94 -13.92 2.36
CA ALA A 73 -8.90 -13.78 1.26
C ALA A 73 -9.82 -12.55 1.45
N THR A 74 -10.46 -12.41 2.62
CA THR A 74 -11.35 -11.27 2.88
C THR A 74 -10.57 -9.96 2.91
N HIS A 75 -9.32 -9.98 3.40
CA HIS A 75 -8.46 -8.80 3.34
C HIS A 75 -8.12 -8.41 1.90
N SER A 76 -7.80 -9.37 1.02
CA SER A 76 -7.55 -9.12 -0.41
C SER A 76 -8.77 -8.52 -1.10
N GLN A 77 -9.95 -9.09 -0.88
CA GLN A 77 -11.20 -8.57 -1.44
C GLN A 77 -11.51 -7.14 -0.98
N LYS A 78 -11.22 -6.81 0.29
CA LYS A 78 -11.37 -5.44 0.80
C LYS A 78 -10.42 -4.46 0.12
N LEU A 79 -9.18 -4.88 -0.15
CA LEU A 79 -8.23 -4.07 -0.91
C LEU A 79 -8.71 -3.85 -2.34
N GLU A 80 -9.12 -4.91 -3.05
CA GLU A 80 -9.64 -4.82 -4.43
C GLU A 80 -10.91 -3.97 -4.52
N SER A 81 -11.84 -4.16 -3.58
CA SER A 81 -13.06 -3.36 -3.50
C SER A 81 -12.72 -1.89 -3.25
N TYR A 82 -11.78 -1.61 -2.34
CA TYR A 82 -11.32 -0.26 -2.09
C TYR A 82 -10.69 0.37 -3.33
N ASP A 83 -9.80 -0.35 -4.02
CA ASP A 83 -9.17 0.10 -5.26
C ASP A 83 -10.22 0.47 -6.32
N ARG A 84 -11.26 -0.37 -6.49
CA ARG A 84 -12.38 -0.09 -7.40
C ARG A 84 -13.21 1.11 -6.98
N THR A 85 -13.61 1.17 -5.70
CA THR A 85 -14.44 2.27 -5.18
C THR A 85 -13.70 3.61 -5.29
N MET A 86 -12.39 3.59 -5.09
CA MET A 86 -11.54 4.76 -5.28
C MET A 86 -11.41 5.09 -6.78
N ALA A 87 -11.23 4.11 -7.66
CA ALA A 87 -11.21 4.34 -9.11
C ALA A 87 -12.50 5.04 -9.60
N ASP A 88 -13.66 4.62 -9.10
CA ASP A 88 -14.96 5.21 -9.47
C ASP A 88 -15.08 6.67 -8.97
N ARG A 89 -14.70 6.95 -7.72
CA ARG A 89 -14.76 8.32 -7.16
C ARG A 89 -13.86 9.33 -7.87
N TYR A 90 -12.76 8.88 -8.46
CA TYR A 90 -11.86 9.77 -9.20
C TYR A 90 -12.14 9.81 -10.70
N ALA A 91 -12.93 8.87 -11.25
CA ALA A 91 -13.46 8.97 -12.62
C ALA A 91 -14.55 10.07 -12.73
N GLU A 92 -15.35 10.26 -11.67
CA GLU A 92 -16.35 11.34 -11.58
C GLU A 92 -15.74 12.74 -11.34
N GLY A 93 -14.42 12.84 -11.12
CA GLY A 93 -13.69 14.06 -10.83
C GLY A 93 -12.90 14.66 -12.00
N THR A 94 -13.26 14.34 -13.24
CA THR A 94 -12.58 14.87 -14.44
C THR A 94 -13.35 16.10 -14.97
N PRO A 95 -12.80 17.34 -14.91
CA PRO A 95 -13.24 18.44 -15.77
C PRO A 95 -12.90 18.18 -17.24
#